data_AF-A0A961WPE5-F1
#
_entry.id   AF-A0A961WPE5-F1
#
_cell.length_a   1.000
_cell.length_b   1.000
_cell.length_c   1.000
_cell.angle_alpha   90.00
_cell.angle_beta   90.00
_cell.angle_gamma   90.00
#
_symmetry.space_group_name_H-M   'P 1'
#
loop_
_entity.id
_entity.type
_entity.pdbx_description
1 polymer ?
#
loop_
_entity_poly.entity_id
_entity_poly.type
_entity_poly.pdbx_seq_one_letter_code
_entity_poly.pdbx_strand_id
1 'polypeptide(L)' 'MADDMEIEDTLSRDPVALAAIRSLPPSHKREYVDWIAGAKQPGTRERRIAKMIDMLNGKASHHGQG' A
#
# COMPACT_ATOMS: atom_id res chain seq x y z
N MET A 1 -6.05 -13.24 0.48
CA MET A 1 -7.02 -12.18 0.87
C MET A 1 -6.74 -11.65 2.28
N ALA A 2 -6.16 -12.44 3.20
CA ALA A 2 -5.80 -11.96 4.54
C ALA A 2 -4.79 -10.79 4.51
N ASP A 3 -3.79 -10.84 3.62
CA ASP A 3 -2.75 -9.81 3.52
C ASP A 3 -3.26 -8.47 2.94
N ASP A 4 -4.30 -8.50 2.11
CA ASP A 4 -4.92 -7.29 1.54
C ASP A 4 -5.66 -6.50 2.63
N MET A 5 -6.38 -7.23 3.49
CA MET A 5 -7.13 -6.65 4.61
C MET A 5 -6.20 -6.04 5.68
N GLU A 6 -5.03 -6.62 5.93
CA GLU A 6 -4.01 -6.04 6.85
C GLU A 6 -3.45 -4.71 6.33
N ILE A 7 -3.25 -4.62 5.01
CA ILE A 7 -2.78 -3.40 4.35
C ILE A 7 -3.87 -2.32 4.41
N GLU A 8 -5.11 -2.65 4.09
CA GLU A 8 -6.24 -1.71 4.16
C GLU A 8 -6.51 -1.22 5.60
N ASP A 9 -6.42 -2.09 6.60
CA ASP A 9 -6.53 -1.72 8.02
C ASP A 9 -5.45 -0.71 8.41
N THR A 10 -4.19 -0.97 8.03
CA THR A 10 -3.09 -0.05 8.31
C THR A 10 -3.29 1.29 7.60
N LEU A 11 -3.75 1.26 6.35
CA LEU A 11 -4.08 2.45 5.56
C LEU A 11 -5.31 3.20 6.08
N SER A 12 -6.17 2.57 6.88
CA SER A 12 -7.32 3.26 7.49
C SER A 12 -6.89 4.41 8.40
N ARG A 13 -5.64 4.41 8.87
CA ARG A 13 -5.03 5.49 9.65
C ARG A 13 -4.58 6.67 8.79
N ASP A 14 -4.48 6.46 7.47
CA ASP A 14 -3.91 7.39 6.49
C ASP A 14 -4.85 7.49 5.26
N PRO A 15 -5.89 8.35 5.33
CA PRO A 15 -6.95 8.38 4.33
C PRO A 15 -6.46 8.74 2.92
N VAL A 16 -5.36 9.47 2.81
CA VAL A 16 -4.73 9.82 1.51
C VAL A 16 -4.15 8.58 0.85
N ALA A 17 -3.35 7.79 1.58
CA ALA A 17 -2.80 6.55 1.07
C ALA A 17 -3.91 5.51 0.78
N LEU A 18 -4.96 5.46 1.62
CA LEU A 18 -6.12 4.62 1.37
C LEU A 18 -6.85 4.99 0.07
N ALA A 19 -7.07 6.28 -0.20
CA ALA A 19 -7.67 6.73 -1.45
C ALA A 19 -6.77 6.38 -2.66
N ALA A 20 -5.45 6.57 -2.52
CA ALA A 20 -4.48 6.24 -3.57
C ALA A 20 -4.48 4.74 -3.89
N ILE A 21 -4.38 3.85 -2.87
CA ILE A 21 -4.42 2.40 -3.11
C ILE A 21 -5.74 2.01 -3.76
N ARG A 22 -6.88 2.56 -3.31
CA ARG A 22 -8.20 2.20 -3.83
C ARG A 22 -8.37 2.60 -5.29
N SER A 23 -7.78 3.73 -5.69
CA SER A 23 -7.75 4.22 -7.08
C SER A 23 -6.84 3.39 -7.99
N LEU A 24 -5.84 2.68 -7.43
CA LEU A 24 -4.95 1.83 -8.22
C LEU A 24 -5.69 0.61 -8.81
N PRO A 25 -5.30 0.18 -10.02
CA PRO A 25 -5.82 -1.04 -10.62
C PRO A 25 -5.44 -2.29 -9.79
N PRO A 26 -6.25 -3.35 -9.85
CA PRO A 26 -6.04 -4.57 -9.04
C PRO A 26 -4.68 -5.23 -9.29
N SER A 27 -4.08 -5.08 -10.48
CA SER A 27 -2.74 -5.59 -10.77
C SER A 27 -1.65 -4.92 -9.93
N HIS A 28 -1.70 -3.58 -9.76
CA HIS A 28 -0.76 -2.86 -8.91
C HIS A 28 -0.95 -3.16 -7.44
N LYS A 29 -2.20 -3.30 -6.98
CA LYS A 29 -2.48 -3.75 -5.61
C LYS A 29 -1.82 -5.10 -5.34
N ARG A 30 -1.96 -6.03 -6.28
CA ARG A 30 -1.35 -7.36 -6.20
C ARG A 30 0.17 -7.32 -6.12
N GLU A 31 0.85 -6.44 -6.86
CA GLU A 31 2.30 -6.24 -6.74
C GLU A 31 2.71 -5.80 -5.32
N TYR A 32 1.98 -4.84 -4.73
CA TYR A 32 2.25 -4.43 -3.35
C TYR A 32 2.00 -5.56 -2.36
N VAL A 33 0.88 -6.28 -2.51
CA VAL A 33 0.54 -7.42 -1.66
C VAL A 33 1.58 -8.52 -1.77
N ASP A 34 2.04 -8.88 -2.97
CA ASP A 34 3.08 -9.89 -3.18
C ASP A 34 4.42 -9.44 -2.59
N TRP A 35 4.78 -8.18 -2.78
CA TRP A 35 5.97 -7.59 -2.18
C TRP A 35 5.91 -7.62 -0.65
N ILE A 36 4.75 -7.37 -0.04
CA ILE A 36 4.57 -7.40 1.42
C ILE A 36 4.54 -8.85 1.92
N ALA A 37 3.80 -9.74 1.25
CA ALA A 37 3.70 -11.16 1.57
C ALA A 37 5.04 -11.89 1.44
N GLY A 38 5.91 -11.46 0.53
CA GLY A 38 7.27 -11.97 0.39
C GLY A 38 8.19 -11.69 1.59
N ALA A 39 7.76 -10.88 2.57
CA ALA A 39 8.50 -10.66 3.81
C ALA A 39 8.25 -11.80 4.81
N LYS A 40 9.27 -12.63 5.04
CA LYS A 40 9.22 -13.77 5.99
C LYS A 40 9.09 -13.35 7.46
N GLN A 41 9.51 -12.14 7.80
CA GLN A 41 9.48 -11.62 9.16
C GLN A 41 8.39 -10.54 9.31
N PRO A 42 7.61 -10.55 10.40
CA PRO A 42 6.55 -9.57 10.63
C PRO A 42 7.11 -8.14 10.67
N GLY A 43 8.25 -7.91 11.34
CA GLY A 43 8.86 -6.58 11.38
C GLY A 43 9.32 -6.04 10.01
N THR A 44 9.66 -6.92 9.06
CA THR A 44 9.95 -6.51 7.68
C THR A 44 8.68 -6.19 6.92
N ARG A 45 7.60 -6.92 7.19
CA ARG A 45 6.28 -6.67 6.60
C ARG A 45 5.77 -5.28 7.00
N GLU A 46 5.81 -4.96 8.29
CA GLU A 46 5.42 -3.64 8.82
C GLU A 46 6.22 -2.51 8.17
N ARG A 47 7.55 -2.69 8.00
CA ARG A 47 8.40 -1.71 7.29
C ARG A 47 8.00 -1.55 5.82
N ARG A 48 7.62 -2.62 5.13
CA ARG A 48 7.16 -2.56 3.74
C ARG A 48 5.80 -1.86 3.63
N ILE A 49 4.89 -2.10 4.57
CA ILE A 49 3.60 -1.40 4.63
C ILE A 49 3.83 0.11 4.85
N ALA A 50 4.67 0.48 5.82
CA ALA A 50 5.03 1.89 6.05
C ALA A 50 5.68 2.54 4.81
N LYS A 51 6.57 1.80 4.11
CA LYS A 51 7.20 2.26 2.86
C LYS A 51 6.16 2.41 1.73
N MET A 52 5.19 1.53 1.66
CA MET A 52 4.09 1.61 0.70
C MET A 52 3.23 2.84 0.95
N ILE A 53 2.90 3.15 2.21
CA ILE A 53 2.15 4.36 2.59
C ILE A 53 2.90 5.62 2.14
N ASP A 54 4.21 5.70 2.39
CA ASP A 54 5.06 6.80 1.92
C ASP A 54 5.04 6.93 0.38
N MET A 55 5.16 5.81 -0.35
CA MET A 55 5.06 5.81 -1.81
C MET A 55 3.69 6.23 -2.33
N LEU A 56 2.60 5.82 -1.66
CA LEU A 56 1.24 6.19 -2.03
C LEU A 56 0.97 7.67 -1.78
N ASN A 57 1.42 8.20 -0.65
CA ASN A 57 1.36 9.63 -0.32
C ASN A 57 2.19 10.47 -1.31
N GLY A 58 3.38 9.99 -1.69
CA GLY A 58 4.22 10.61 -2.72
C GLY A 58 3.61 10.54 -4.12
N LYS A 59 2.99 9.40 -4.50
CA LYS A 59 2.32 9.26 -5.81
C LYS A 59 1.03 10.06 -5.90
N ALA A 60 0.28 10.22 -4.81
CA ALA A 60 -0.88 11.12 -4.78
C ALA A 60 -0.48 12.56 -5.16
N SER A 61 0.76 12.97 -4.88
CA SER A 61 1.27 14.30 -5.20
C SER A 61 1.90 14.42 -6.60
N HIS A 62 2.28 13.30 -7.25
CA HIS A 62 2.98 13.32 -8.54
C HIS A 62 2.16 12.76 -9.72
N HIS A 63 0.89 12.42 -9.52
CA HIS A 63 -0.02 12.06 -10.61
C HIS A 63 -1.11 13.11 -10.82
N GLY A 64 -0.69 14.37 -10.98
CA GLY A 64 -1.38 15.27 -11.90
C GLY A 64 -0.97 14.89 -13.32
N GLN A 65 -1.60 13.87 -13.90
CA GLN A 65 -1.67 13.80 -15.37
C GLN A 65 -2.83 14.71 -15.79
N GLY A 66 -2.48 15.97 -16.04
CA GLY A 66 -3.25 16.92 -16.84
C GLY A 66 -2.49 17.19 -18.13
#